data_AF-A2G1Z9-F1
#
_entry.id   AF-A2G1Z9-F1
#
_cell.length_a   1.000
_cell.length_b   1.000
_cell.length_c   1.000
_cell.angle_alpha   90.00
_cell.angle_beta   90.00
_cell.angle_gamma   90.00
#
_symmetry.space_group_name_H-M   'P 1'
#
loop_
_entity.id
_entity.type
_entity.pdbx_description
1 polymer ?
#
loop_
_entity_poly.entity_id
_entity_poly.type
_entity_poly.pdbx_seq_one_letter_code
_entity_poly.pdbx_strand_id
1 'polypeptide(L)'
;MAENLEDVEAPSYLEDYMIIQDILSSLDQKNIDDSAEQIIDLPFSSTSDGLDFLCKEIIRFSTLRPKISDPLSKFVLKINSDPRFLKFKPLLLKKHTTTKNFNILRHCLDLGMYNGNDIKDLITIYNPYARDDRFLLYATFAPEIEKVDPNLSYEFFIIISAQNSCPGLHYVLPHLSDYLKDDAKRLKALNKYGCEPGSVAYALKYDDLDGLMDFVAKQHFSISDTITPNNFEPAMMVEGSHFIDYAAFFGSADIFRHLYTLNAKHSNYSRYALAGGNIEIIRLCEDLIKKYPTSYVTAVEFFQSKIFDWILTFLPLSEEIQNQCLFEAAKVCNIRALIFFANRVPDINALDVDHNNALHFAVKAGCIPVIKFLLDKGCNPTVKNSSQMLPKQFTRDMQILRILEEAEEKM
;
A
#
# COMPACT_ATOMS: atom_id res chain seq x y z
N MET A 1 -2.90 -30.55 -0.34
CA MET A 1 -2.52 -29.15 -0.06
C MET A 1 -2.28 -28.48 -1.40
N ALA A 2 -2.81 -27.27 -1.64
CA ALA A 2 -2.79 -26.61 -2.96
C ALA A 2 -1.37 -26.35 -3.48
N GLU A 3 -0.92 -27.00 -4.57
CA GLU A 3 0.47 -26.93 -5.05
C GLU A 3 0.92 -25.52 -5.42
N ASN A 4 -0.01 -24.70 -5.91
CA ASN A 4 0.17 -23.30 -6.23
C ASN A 4 -0.57 -22.41 -5.23
N LEU A 5 -0.18 -21.14 -5.18
CA LEU A 5 -0.78 -20.12 -4.34
C LEU A 5 -2.19 -19.74 -4.84
N GLU A 6 -2.40 -19.61 -6.15
CA GLU A 6 -3.73 -19.30 -6.71
C GLU A 6 -4.78 -20.37 -6.42
N ASP A 7 -4.36 -21.62 -6.22
CA ASP A 7 -5.25 -22.78 -5.98
C ASP A 7 -5.65 -22.94 -4.50
N VAL A 8 -5.26 -21.99 -3.64
CA VAL A 8 -5.55 -22.07 -2.20
C VAL A 8 -7.01 -21.78 -1.91
N GLU A 9 -7.67 -22.79 -1.35
CA GLU A 9 -9.00 -22.65 -0.77
C GLU A 9 -8.92 -22.17 0.69
N ALA A 10 -9.73 -21.17 1.02
CA ALA A 10 -9.83 -20.68 2.38
C ALA A 10 -10.82 -21.50 3.21
N PRO A 11 -10.56 -21.72 4.51
CA PRO A 11 -11.61 -22.13 5.43
C PRO A 11 -12.77 -21.13 5.38
N SER A 12 -14.00 -21.60 5.60
CA SER A 12 -15.22 -20.79 5.44
C SER A 12 -15.23 -19.48 6.22
N TYR A 13 -14.53 -19.40 7.36
CA TYR A 13 -14.44 -18.18 8.17
C TYR A 13 -13.39 -17.16 7.69
N LEU A 14 -12.59 -17.52 6.68
CA LEU A 14 -11.60 -16.66 6.02
C LEU A 14 -11.94 -16.36 4.56
N GLU A 15 -12.91 -17.07 3.99
CA GLU A 15 -13.30 -17.00 2.58
C GLU A 15 -13.63 -15.57 2.14
N ASP A 16 -14.52 -14.90 2.86
CA ASP A 16 -14.94 -13.53 2.54
C ASP A 16 -13.77 -12.51 2.58
N TYR A 17 -12.81 -12.70 3.49
CA TYR A 17 -11.61 -11.86 3.56
C TYR A 17 -10.72 -12.04 2.34
N MET A 18 -10.55 -13.29 1.89
CA MET A 18 -9.75 -13.62 0.71
C MET A 18 -10.42 -13.08 -0.56
N ILE A 19 -11.76 -13.22 -0.69
CA ILE A 19 -12.55 -12.67 -1.81
C ILE A 19 -12.34 -11.16 -1.93
N ILE A 20 -12.41 -10.42 -0.83
CA ILE A 20 -12.18 -8.95 -0.84
C ILE A 20 -10.78 -8.62 -1.37
N GLN A 21 -9.75 -9.37 -0.96
CA GLN A 21 -8.37 -9.15 -1.42
C GLN A 21 -8.19 -9.49 -2.91
N ASP A 22 -8.87 -10.53 -3.40
CA ASP A 22 -8.85 -10.92 -4.82
C ASP A 22 -9.49 -9.86 -5.71
N ILE A 23 -10.66 -9.37 -5.31
CA ILE A 23 -11.37 -8.32 -6.03
C ILE A 23 -10.50 -7.06 -6.10
N LEU A 24 -9.90 -6.63 -4.99
CA LEU A 24 -9.08 -5.42 -4.97
C LEU A 24 -7.74 -5.58 -5.69
N SER A 25 -7.11 -6.76 -5.63
CA SER A 25 -5.84 -7.02 -6.32
C SER A 25 -5.98 -7.11 -7.84
N SER A 26 -7.17 -7.50 -8.33
CA SER A 26 -7.49 -7.60 -9.76
C SER A 26 -8.26 -6.40 -10.31
N LEU A 27 -8.56 -5.40 -9.50
CA LEU A 27 -9.35 -4.23 -9.90
C LEU A 27 -8.66 -3.43 -11.02
N ASP A 28 -9.40 -3.18 -12.10
CA ASP A 28 -8.97 -2.37 -13.23
C ASP A 28 -10.11 -1.50 -13.76
N GLN A 29 -9.89 -0.79 -14.87
CA GLN A 29 -10.88 0.12 -15.45
C GLN A 29 -12.10 -0.61 -16.07
N LYS A 30 -12.00 -1.91 -16.36
CA LYS A 30 -12.99 -2.71 -17.08
C LYS A 30 -13.91 -3.49 -16.15
N ASN A 31 -13.46 -3.84 -14.95
CA ASN A 31 -14.20 -4.69 -14.02
C ASN A 31 -14.78 -3.97 -12.80
N ILE A 32 -14.68 -2.63 -12.73
CA ILE A 32 -15.18 -1.81 -11.61
C ILE A 32 -16.60 -2.19 -11.19
N ASP A 33 -17.50 -2.30 -12.17
CA ASP A 33 -18.92 -2.53 -11.92
C ASP A 33 -19.19 -3.90 -11.32
N ASP A 34 -18.64 -4.94 -11.92
CA ASP A 34 -18.76 -6.34 -11.48
C ASP A 34 -18.09 -6.54 -10.11
N SER A 35 -16.91 -5.96 -9.91
CA SER A 35 -16.17 -6.01 -8.65
C SER A 35 -16.95 -5.36 -7.51
N ALA A 36 -17.56 -4.19 -7.75
CA ALA A 36 -18.37 -3.53 -6.74
C ALA A 36 -19.64 -4.33 -6.41
N GLU A 37 -20.32 -4.91 -7.41
CA GLU A 37 -21.50 -5.74 -7.22
C GLU A 37 -21.18 -6.99 -6.39
N GLN A 38 -20.06 -7.67 -6.68
CA GLN A 38 -19.61 -8.81 -5.88
C GLN A 38 -19.39 -8.45 -4.41
N ILE A 39 -18.78 -7.29 -4.12
CA ILE A 39 -18.59 -6.82 -2.74
C ILE A 39 -19.93 -6.49 -2.09
N ILE A 40 -20.80 -5.80 -2.82
CA ILE A 40 -22.10 -5.35 -2.33
C ILE A 40 -23.00 -6.55 -1.97
N ASP A 41 -22.92 -7.63 -2.74
CA ASP A 41 -23.73 -8.84 -2.54
C ASP A 41 -23.10 -9.82 -1.55
N LEU A 42 -21.84 -9.62 -1.17
CA LEU A 42 -21.17 -10.38 -0.11
C LEU A 42 -21.75 -10.00 1.26
N PRO A 43 -22.49 -10.87 1.98
CA PRO A 43 -23.17 -10.46 3.22
C PRO A 43 -22.20 -9.90 4.28
N PHE A 44 -21.00 -10.49 4.36
CA PHE A 44 -19.95 -10.07 5.29
C PHE A 44 -19.52 -8.61 5.11
N SER A 45 -19.46 -8.09 3.89
CA SER A 45 -18.95 -6.75 3.60
C SER A 45 -19.83 -5.63 4.20
N SER A 46 -21.10 -5.93 4.48
CA SER A 46 -22.05 -5.00 5.12
C SER A 46 -22.02 -5.04 6.66
N THR A 47 -21.32 -6.02 7.24
CA THR A 47 -21.15 -6.14 8.70
C THR A 47 -20.13 -5.12 9.22
N SER A 48 -20.10 -4.88 10.54
CA SER A 48 -19.11 -3.97 11.12
C SER A 48 -17.66 -4.42 10.85
N ASP A 49 -17.39 -5.72 10.97
CA ASP A 49 -16.06 -6.29 10.79
C ASP A 49 -15.66 -6.30 9.31
N GLY A 50 -16.59 -6.63 8.41
CA GLY A 50 -16.34 -6.59 6.97
C GLY A 50 -16.13 -5.18 6.44
N LEU A 51 -16.90 -4.19 6.90
CA LEU A 51 -16.67 -2.78 6.57
C LEU A 51 -15.30 -2.29 7.04
N ASP A 52 -14.91 -2.65 8.28
CA ASP A 52 -13.60 -2.27 8.83
C ASP A 52 -12.46 -2.85 8.00
N PHE A 53 -12.56 -4.14 7.65
CA PHE A 53 -11.60 -4.85 6.81
C PHE A 53 -11.54 -4.24 5.41
N LEU A 54 -12.68 -4.10 4.73
CA LEU A 54 -12.77 -3.52 3.40
C LEU A 54 -12.12 -2.12 3.33
N CYS A 55 -12.40 -1.25 4.30
CA CYS A 55 -11.79 0.09 4.35
C CYS A 55 -10.26 0.03 4.52
N LYS A 56 -9.74 -0.91 5.33
CA LYS A 56 -8.29 -1.12 5.48
C LYS A 56 -7.66 -1.63 4.19
N GLU A 57 -8.31 -2.58 3.50
CA GLU A 57 -7.82 -3.12 2.24
C GLU A 57 -7.80 -2.06 1.13
N ILE A 58 -8.83 -1.21 1.02
CA ILE A 58 -8.86 -0.10 0.05
C ILE A 58 -7.64 0.81 0.23
N ILE A 59 -7.31 1.20 1.46
CA ILE A 59 -6.12 2.03 1.73
C ILE A 59 -4.81 1.27 1.45
N ARG A 60 -4.78 -0.03 1.72
CA ARG A 60 -3.60 -0.86 1.41
C ARG A 60 -3.37 -0.91 -0.10
N PHE A 61 -4.39 -1.27 -0.88
CA PHE A 61 -4.27 -1.39 -2.33
C PHE A 61 -4.03 -0.05 -3.02
N SER A 62 -4.55 1.07 -2.50
CA SER A 62 -4.19 2.40 -3.01
C SER A 62 -2.70 2.75 -2.84
N THR A 63 -2.03 2.11 -1.87
CA THR A 63 -0.59 2.28 -1.61
C THR A 63 0.25 1.28 -2.40
N LEU A 64 -0.18 0.02 -2.46
CA LEU A 64 0.52 -1.05 -3.19
C LEU A 64 0.41 -0.90 -4.72
N ARG A 65 -0.64 -0.24 -5.21
CA ARG A 65 -0.94 -0.07 -6.63
C ARG A 65 -1.38 1.37 -6.96
N PRO A 66 -0.49 2.38 -6.89
CA PRO A 66 -0.91 3.77 -7.09
C PRO A 66 -1.53 4.07 -8.47
N LYS A 67 -1.30 3.24 -9.49
CA LYS A 67 -1.91 3.42 -10.82
C LYS A 67 -3.40 3.05 -10.87
N ILE A 68 -3.94 2.33 -9.87
CA ILE A 68 -5.36 1.99 -9.82
C ILE A 68 -6.22 3.02 -9.05
N SER A 69 -5.67 4.15 -8.63
CA SER A 69 -6.44 5.13 -7.82
C SER A 69 -7.73 5.62 -8.49
N ASP A 70 -7.73 5.81 -9.82
CA ASP A 70 -8.92 6.17 -10.56
C ASP A 70 -10.01 5.07 -10.53
N PRO A 71 -9.75 3.82 -11.00
CA PRO A 71 -10.73 2.75 -10.89
C PRO A 71 -11.13 2.43 -9.44
N LEU A 72 -10.18 2.48 -8.49
CA LEU A 72 -10.44 2.26 -7.07
C LEU A 72 -11.39 3.31 -6.49
N SER A 73 -11.22 4.59 -6.84
CA SER A 73 -12.13 5.65 -6.35
C SER A 73 -13.55 5.52 -6.90
N LYS A 74 -13.71 5.06 -8.15
CA LYS A 74 -15.02 4.77 -8.75
C LYS A 74 -15.68 3.55 -8.11
N PHE A 75 -14.91 2.50 -7.85
CA PHE A 75 -15.35 1.32 -7.10
C PHE A 75 -15.85 1.71 -5.69
N VAL A 76 -15.07 2.53 -4.97
CA VAL A 76 -15.44 3.06 -3.65
C VAL A 76 -16.74 3.89 -3.73
N LEU A 77 -16.89 4.73 -4.75
CA LEU A 77 -18.11 5.50 -4.95
C LEU A 77 -19.33 4.60 -5.16
N LYS A 78 -19.21 3.55 -5.98
CA LYS A 78 -20.30 2.60 -6.26
C LYS A 78 -20.75 1.87 -5.00
N ILE A 79 -19.81 1.39 -4.17
CA ILE A 79 -20.13 0.80 -2.86
C ILE A 79 -20.84 1.81 -1.96
N ASN A 80 -20.33 3.04 -1.88
CA ASN A 80 -20.92 4.09 -1.05
C ASN A 80 -22.35 4.48 -1.47
N SER A 81 -22.70 4.31 -2.74
CA SER A 81 -24.04 4.61 -3.25
C SER A 81 -25.08 3.54 -2.88
N ASP A 82 -24.66 2.34 -2.44
CA ASP A 82 -25.60 1.29 -2.05
C ASP A 82 -26.17 1.54 -0.63
N PRO A 83 -27.51 1.50 -0.43
CA PRO A 83 -28.14 1.73 0.87
C PRO A 83 -27.73 0.78 2.00
N ARG A 84 -27.12 -0.38 1.70
CA ARG A 84 -26.58 -1.30 2.72
C ARG A 84 -25.31 -0.75 3.39
N PHE A 85 -24.64 0.22 2.76
CA PHE A 85 -23.31 0.71 3.15
C PHE A 85 -23.33 2.10 3.82
N LEU A 86 -24.39 2.45 4.55
CA LEU A 86 -24.53 3.78 5.19
C LEU A 86 -23.36 4.19 6.11
N LYS A 87 -22.68 3.21 6.73
CA LYS A 87 -21.53 3.46 7.62
C LYS A 87 -20.19 3.51 6.87
N PHE A 88 -20.15 3.20 5.58
CA PHE A 88 -18.91 3.06 4.82
C PHE A 88 -18.16 4.39 4.67
N LYS A 89 -18.82 5.46 4.20
CA LYS A 89 -18.21 6.80 4.07
C LYS A 89 -17.49 7.28 5.34
N PRO A 90 -18.15 7.35 6.53
CA PRO A 90 -17.50 7.84 7.73
C PRO A 90 -16.40 6.89 8.25
N LEU A 91 -16.55 5.57 8.06
CA LEU A 91 -15.51 4.61 8.43
C LEU A 91 -14.27 4.76 7.57
N LEU A 92 -14.41 4.82 6.23
CA LEU A 92 -13.30 5.00 5.31
C LEU A 92 -12.57 6.32 5.57
N LEU A 93 -13.31 7.40 5.84
CA LEU A 93 -12.72 8.70 6.21
C LEU A 93 -11.87 8.57 7.48
N LYS A 94 -12.42 7.94 8.54
CA LYS A 94 -11.70 7.72 9.80
C LYS A 94 -10.43 6.89 9.62
N LYS A 95 -10.42 5.91 8.72
CA LYS A 95 -9.21 5.10 8.44
C LYS A 95 -8.04 5.92 7.88
N HIS A 96 -8.28 7.12 7.34
CA HIS A 96 -7.20 7.99 6.91
C HIS A 96 -6.42 8.61 8.08
N THR A 97 -6.92 8.55 9.33
CA THR A 97 -6.18 9.01 10.52
C THR A 97 -4.93 8.19 10.86
N THR A 98 -4.77 7.02 10.23
CA THR A 98 -3.65 6.10 10.47
C THR A 98 -2.79 5.86 9.22
N THR A 99 -2.99 6.63 8.16
CA THR A 99 -2.22 6.53 6.90
C THR A 99 -1.58 7.87 6.53
N LYS A 100 -0.52 7.79 5.74
CA LYS A 100 0.17 8.96 5.16
C LYS A 100 -0.21 9.17 3.68
N ASN A 101 -0.98 8.25 3.12
CA ASN A 101 -1.41 8.27 1.73
C ASN A 101 -2.83 8.82 1.63
N PHE A 102 -2.97 10.06 1.13
CA PHE A 102 -4.24 10.74 0.96
C PHE A 102 -4.72 10.76 -0.50
N ASN A 103 -4.03 10.06 -1.41
CA ASN A 103 -4.38 10.08 -2.83
C ASN A 103 -5.77 9.50 -3.09
N ILE A 104 -6.12 8.35 -2.50
CA ILE A 104 -7.49 7.81 -2.66
C ILE A 104 -8.56 8.75 -2.07
N LEU A 105 -8.29 9.38 -0.91
CA LEU A 105 -9.19 10.37 -0.31
C LEU A 105 -9.41 11.57 -1.23
N ARG A 106 -8.35 12.05 -1.90
CA ARG A 106 -8.42 13.12 -2.90
C ARG A 106 -9.32 12.76 -4.06
N HIS A 107 -9.11 11.59 -4.66
CA HIS A 107 -9.95 11.12 -5.76
C HIS A 107 -11.41 10.99 -5.34
N CYS A 108 -11.69 10.48 -4.13
CA CYS A 108 -13.05 10.42 -3.60
C CYS A 108 -13.67 11.81 -3.39
N LEU A 109 -12.89 12.83 -2.99
CA LEU A 109 -13.37 14.21 -2.91
C LEU A 109 -13.69 14.78 -4.30
N ASP A 110 -12.83 14.53 -5.29
CA ASP A 110 -13.05 14.98 -6.68
C ASP A 110 -14.31 14.35 -7.30
N LEU A 111 -14.66 13.13 -6.89
CA LEU A 111 -15.90 12.45 -7.26
C LEU A 111 -17.12 12.88 -6.43
N GLY A 112 -16.96 13.82 -5.49
CA GLY A 112 -18.05 14.34 -4.67
C GLY A 112 -18.50 13.44 -3.52
N MET A 113 -17.77 12.36 -3.22
CA MET A 113 -18.07 11.51 -2.06
C MET A 113 -17.83 12.26 -0.75
N TYR A 114 -16.79 13.09 -0.71
CA TYR A 114 -16.43 13.96 0.41
C TYR A 114 -16.53 15.44 0.04
N ASN A 115 -16.60 16.31 1.04
CA ASN A 115 -16.52 17.76 0.88
C ASN A 115 -15.49 18.37 1.84
N GLY A 116 -15.24 19.69 1.73
CA GLY A 116 -14.24 20.35 2.58
C GLY A 116 -14.51 20.29 4.09
N ASN A 117 -15.78 20.18 4.54
CA ASN A 117 -16.07 19.96 5.96
C ASN A 117 -15.66 18.56 6.41
N ASP A 118 -15.90 17.53 5.59
CA ASP A 118 -15.46 16.17 5.90
C ASP A 118 -13.93 16.13 6.12
N ILE A 119 -13.17 16.84 5.29
CA ILE A 119 -11.71 16.92 5.41
C ILE A 119 -11.27 17.75 6.62
N LYS A 120 -11.93 18.88 6.89
CA LYS A 120 -11.67 19.71 8.08
C LYS A 120 -11.85 18.89 9.37
N ASP A 121 -12.92 18.11 9.44
CA ASP A 121 -13.21 17.25 10.58
C ASP A 121 -12.12 16.17 10.71
N LEU A 122 -11.67 15.58 9.60
CA LEU A 122 -10.54 14.64 9.58
C LEU A 122 -9.24 15.29 10.12
N ILE A 123 -8.88 16.49 9.67
CA ILE A 123 -7.69 17.24 10.13
C ILE A 123 -7.74 17.49 11.64
N THR A 124 -8.94 17.71 12.18
CA THR A 124 -9.17 17.99 13.60
C THR A 124 -8.93 16.76 14.47
N ILE A 125 -9.37 15.58 14.00
CA ILE A 125 -9.20 14.32 14.74
C ILE A 125 -7.89 13.59 14.44
N TYR A 126 -7.10 14.07 13.47
CA TYR A 126 -5.81 13.50 13.13
C TYR A 126 -4.82 13.62 14.30
N ASN A 127 -3.93 12.65 14.46
CA ASN A 127 -2.95 12.65 15.55
C ASN A 127 -2.14 13.97 15.59
N PRO A 128 -2.28 14.80 16.64
CA PRO A 128 -1.64 16.12 16.68
C PRO A 128 -0.12 16.04 16.81
N TYR A 129 0.42 14.88 17.21
CA TYR A 129 1.86 14.64 17.28
C TYR A 129 2.45 14.17 15.95
N ALA A 130 1.63 13.69 15.02
CA ALA A 130 2.05 13.32 13.67
C ALA A 130 2.08 14.56 12.75
N ARG A 131 2.96 15.49 13.11
CA ARG A 131 3.08 16.82 12.49
C ARG A 131 3.13 16.74 10.96
N ASP A 132 4.12 16.05 10.42
CA ASP A 132 4.37 15.96 8.96
C ASP A 132 3.18 15.37 8.19
N ASP A 133 2.58 14.31 8.74
CA ASP A 133 1.43 13.66 8.10
C ASP A 133 0.20 14.57 8.12
N ARG A 134 -0.01 15.31 9.22
CA ARG A 134 -1.09 16.30 9.34
C ARG A 134 -0.88 17.49 8.39
N PHE A 135 0.37 17.89 8.15
CA PHE A 135 0.70 18.89 7.13
C PHE A 135 0.44 18.39 5.73
N LEU A 136 0.86 17.17 5.40
CA LEU A 136 0.59 16.57 4.10
C LEU A 136 -0.92 16.45 3.85
N LEU A 137 -1.69 16.08 4.87
CA LEU A 137 -3.15 16.07 4.82
C LEU A 137 -3.67 17.47 4.47
N TYR A 138 -3.28 18.51 5.20
CA TYR A 138 -3.68 19.87 4.87
C TYR A 138 -3.27 20.26 3.45
N ALA A 139 -2.01 20.08 3.07
CA ALA A 139 -1.49 20.47 1.76
C ALA A 139 -2.22 19.79 0.61
N THR A 140 -2.64 18.53 0.77
CA THR A 140 -3.43 17.78 -0.22
C THR A 140 -4.79 18.43 -0.50
N PHE A 141 -5.37 19.10 0.50
CA PHE A 141 -6.74 19.64 0.47
C PHE A 141 -6.82 21.15 0.74
N ALA A 142 -5.69 21.86 0.66
CA ALA A 142 -5.61 23.27 1.01
C ALA A 142 -6.67 24.14 0.29
N PRO A 143 -6.97 23.96 -1.02
CA PRO A 143 -8.02 24.74 -1.69
C PRO A 143 -9.42 24.53 -1.12
N GLU A 144 -9.73 23.33 -0.64
CA GLU A 144 -11.02 23.02 0.00
C GLU A 144 -11.07 23.55 1.43
N ILE A 145 -9.97 23.47 2.17
CA ILE A 145 -9.89 24.00 3.53
C ILE A 145 -9.94 25.52 3.53
N GLU A 146 -9.28 26.20 2.60
CA GLU A 146 -9.33 27.66 2.48
C GLU A 146 -10.76 28.17 2.26
N LYS A 147 -11.60 27.42 1.53
CA LYS A 147 -13.01 27.78 1.28
C LYS A 147 -13.90 27.57 2.49
N VAL A 148 -13.61 26.59 3.34
CA VAL A 148 -14.50 26.17 4.43
C VAL A 148 -14.04 26.66 5.80
N ASP A 149 -12.73 26.81 6.00
CA ASP A 149 -12.09 27.32 7.22
C ASP A 149 -10.78 28.09 6.90
N PRO A 150 -10.89 29.39 6.56
CA PRO A 150 -9.74 30.25 6.32
C PRO A 150 -8.81 30.39 7.54
N ASN A 151 -9.34 30.29 8.75
CA ASN A 151 -8.54 30.41 9.98
C ASN A 151 -7.62 29.20 10.15
N LEU A 152 -8.16 28.00 9.96
CA LEU A 152 -7.35 26.78 9.96
C LEU A 152 -6.26 26.84 8.89
N SER A 153 -6.58 27.35 7.70
CA SER A 153 -5.60 27.55 6.63
C SER A 153 -4.47 28.51 7.03
N TYR A 154 -4.82 29.59 7.73
CA TYR A 154 -3.85 30.55 8.25
C TYR A 154 -2.96 29.96 9.36
N GLU A 155 -3.51 29.12 10.24
CA GLU A 155 -2.73 28.39 11.25
C GLU A 155 -1.65 27.51 10.59
N PHE A 156 -2.03 26.74 9.56
CA PHE A 156 -1.08 25.93 8.81
C PHE A 156 -0.03 26.78 8.09
N PHE A 157 -0.40 27.93 7.53
CA PHE A 157 0.53 28.86 6.91
C PHE A 157 1.59 29.39 7.89
N ILE A 158 1.19 29.77 9.12
CA ILE A 158 2.13 30.20 10.15
C ILE A 158 3.11 29.08 10.48
N ILE A 159 2.60 27.86 10.66
CA ILE A 159 3.46 26.73 11.03
C ILE A 159 4.49 26.43 9.93
N ILE A 160 4.08 26.47 8.66
CA ILE A 160 4.97 26.29 7.51
C ILE A 160 6.05 27.38 7.49
N SER A 161 5.66 28.65 7.66
CA SER A 161 6.58 29.79 7.60
C SER A 161 7.59 29.81 8.75
N ALA A 162 7.26 29.19 9.89
CA ALA A 162 8.12 29.10 11.06
C ALA A 162 9.09 27.90 11.05
N GLN A 163 8.99 26.99 10.07
CA GLN A 163 9.76 25.74 10.03
C GLN A 163 10.67 25.65 8.80
N ASN A 164 11.97 25.46 9.02
CA ASN A 164 12.87 24.88 8.01
C ASN A 164 12.52 23.39 7.87
N SER A 165 11.88 23.04 6.76
CA SER A 165 10.94 21.92 6.65
C SER A 165 11.58 20.52 6.55
N CYS A 166 10.77 19.50 6.82
CA CYS A 166 11.04 18.08 6.62
C CYS A 166 11.48 17.77 5.16
N PRO A 167 12.47 16.89 4.91
CA PRO A 167 13.11 16.72 3.60
C PRO A 167 12.16 16.47 2.42
N GLY A 168 11.09 15.68 2.57
CA GLY A 168 10.20 15.35 1.45
C GLY A 168 9.13 16.40 1.12
N LEU A 169 8.97 17.40 1.99
CA LEU A 169 8.07 18.53 1.79
C LEU A 169 8.78 19.80 1.31
N HIS A 170 10.12 19.75 1.18
CA HIS A 170 10.96 20.91 0.84
C HIS A 170 10.66 21.49 -0.54
N TYR A 171 10.15 20.68 -1.49
CA TYR A 171 9.85 21.14 -2.84
C TYR A 171 8.52 21.90 -2.96
N VAL A 172 7.53 21.54 -2.14
CA VAL A 172 6.18 22.08 -2.25
C VAL A 172 5.94 23.16 -1.20
N LEU A 173 6.42 23.00 0.03
CA LEU A 173 6.10 23.92 1.12
C LEU A 173 6.62 25.34 0.94
N PRO A 174 7.88 25.59 0.51
CA PRO A 174 8.37 26.95 0.27
C PRO A 174 7.62 27.66 -0.86
N HIS A 175 6.94 26.89 -1.72
CA HIS A 175 6.23 27.36 -2.90
C HIS A 175 4.72 27.11 -2.82
N LEU A 176 4.15 26.79 -1.64
CA LEU A 176 2.75 26.39 -1.53
C LEU A 176 1.80 27.47 -2.06
N SER A 177 2.14 28.75 -1.84
CA SER A 177 1.41 29.89 -2.41
C SER A 177 1.37 29.87 -3.93
N ASP A 178 2.43 29.42 -4.60
CA ASP A 178 2.46 29.25 -6.07
C ASP A 178 1.59 28.07 -6.51
N TYR A 179 1.55 27.00 -5.71
CA TYR A 179 0.71 25.83 -5.97
C TYR A 179 -0.79 26.11 -5.80
N LEU A 180 -1.16 27.13 -5.02
CA LEU A 180 -2.55 27.58 -4.80
C LEU A 180 -3.04 28.60 -5.84
N LYS A 181 -2.16 29.16 -6.68
CA LYS A 181 -2.54 30.03 -7.80
C LYS A 181 -3.38 29.28 -8.86
N ASP A 182 -4.07 30.04 -9.69
CA ASP A 182 -4.85 29.54 -10.84
C ASP A 182 -5.84 28.41 -10.48
N ASP A 183 -6.58 28.57 -9.38
CA ASP A 183 -7.48 27.55 -8.82
C ASP A 183 -6.76 26.22 -8.49
N ALA A 184 -5.54 26.36 -7.96
CA ALA A 184 -4.67 25.28 -7.51
C ALA A 184 -4.43 24.17 -8.56
N LYS A 185 -4.39 24.52 -9.84
CA LYS A 185 -4.20 23.56 -10.96
C LYS A 185 -2.96 22.68 -10.78
N ARG A 186 -1.83 23.28 -10.37
CA ARG A 186 -0.58 22.54 -10.15
C ARG A 186 -0.71 21.55 -9.00
N LEU A 187 -1.31 21.96 -7.89
CA LEU A 187 -1.52 21.10 -6.73
C LEU A 187 -2.49 19.95 -7.06
N LYS A 188 -3.59 20.23 -7.76
CA LYS A 188 -4.52 19.21 -8.26
C LYS A 188 -3.82 18.19 -9.16
N ALA A 189 -2.96 18.65 -10.07
CA ALA A 189 -2.17 17.75 -10.91
C ALA A 189 -1.17 16.92 -10.09
N LEU A 190 -0.45 17.54 -9.16
CA LEU A 190 0.49 16.86 -8.28
C LEU A 190 -0.20 15.77 -7.45
N ASN A 191 -1.36 16.08 -6.88
CA ASN A 191 -2.16 15.12 -6.13
C ASN A 191 -2.66 13.95 -6.99
N LYS A 192 -3.08 14.24 -8.22
CA LYS A 192 -3.63 13.24 -9.15
C LYS A 192 -2.54 12.28 -9.65
N TYR A 193 -1.38 12.80 -10.01
CA TYR A 193 -0.33 12.02 -10.66
C TYR A 193 0.77 11.56 -9.68
N GLY A 194 0.80 12.11 -8.47
CA GLY A 194 1.84 11.89 -7.47
C GLY A 194 3.19 12.51 -7.84
N CYS A 195 3.25 13.32 -8.89
CA CYS A 195 4.42 14.04 -9.38
C CYS A 195 3.96 15.19 -10.30
N GLU A 196 4.84 16.14 -10.59
CA GLU A 196 4.51 17.23 -11.52
C GLU A 196 4.39 16.69 -12.97
N PRO A 197 3.32 17.00 -13.71
CA PRO A 197 3.23 16.67 -15.13
C PRO A 197 4.42 17.19 -15.91
N GLY A 198 4.96 16.35 -16.79
CA GLY A 198 6.14 16.69 -17.57
C GLY A 198 7.43 16.72 -16.75
N SER A 199 7.48 16.16 -15.54
CA SER A 199 8.74 15.89 -14.84
C SER A 199 9.36 14.55 -15.26
N VAL A 200 10.61 14.29 -14.88
CA VAL A 200 11.26 12.98 -15.05
C VAL A 200 10.46 11.87 -14.37
N ALA A 201 9.99 12.10 -13.13
CA ALA A 201 9.15 11.13 -12.40
C ALA A 201 7.85 10.84 -13.16
N TYR A 202 7.22 11.86 -13.74
CA TYR A 202 6.02 11.68 -14.56
C TYR A 202 6.30 10.83 -15.79
N ALA A 203 7.39 11.12 -16.52
CA ALA A 203 7.76 10.34 -17.69
C ALA A 203 7.99 8.87 -17.34
N LEU A 204 8.77 8.61 -16.27
CA LEU A 204 9.05 7.26 -15.79
C LEU A 204 7.79 6.52 -15.29
N LYS A 205 6.81 7.21 -14.70
CA LYS A 205 5.57 6.60 -14.17
C LYS A 205 4.57 6.21 -15.26
N TYR A 206 4.49 7.05 -16.30
CA TYR A 206 3.50 6.95 -17.37
C TYR A 206 4.07 6.43 -18.70
N ASP A 207 5.30 5.93 -18.69
CA ASP A 207 6.00 5.34 -19.84
C ASP A 207 6.15 6.30 -21.04
N ASP A 208 6.35 7.58 -20.74
CA ASP A 208 6.58 8.63 -21.75
C ASP A 208 8.07 8.71 -22.11
N LEU A 209 8.49 7.80 -22.98
CA LEU A 209 9.89 7.70 -23.42
C LEU A 209 10.36 8.97 -24.13
N ASP A 210 9.53 9.56 -24.99
CA ASP A 210 9.86 10.79 -25.72
C ASP A 210 10.08 11.94 -24.74
N GLY A 211 9.18 12.10 -23.77
CA GLY A 211 9.32 13.08 -22.69
C GLY A 211 10.62 12.89 -21.90
N LEU A 212 10.97 11.64 -21.55
CA LEU A 212 12.23 11.33 -20.88
C LEU A 212 13.46 11.71 -21.72
N MET A 213 13.46 11.37 -23.03
CA MET A 213 14.58 11.68 -23.93
C MET A 213 14.77 13.20 -24.09
N ASP A 214 13.68 13.96 -24.06
CA ASP A 214 13.70 15.41 -24.06
C ASP A 214 14.43 15.98 -22.83
N PHE A 215 14.30 15.35 -21.65
CA PHE A 215 15.06 15.72 -20.45
C PHE A 215 16.53 15.34 -20.56
N VAL A 216 16.82 14.13 -21.08
CA VAL A 216 18.19 13.64 -21.31
C VAL A 216 18.96 14.57 -22.24
N ALA A 217 18.30 15.12 -23.27
CA ALA A 217 18.94 16.05 -24.20
C ALA A 217 19.23 17.44 -23.59
N LYS A 218 18.47 17.86 -22.57
CA LYS A 218 18.53 19.20 -21.96
C LYS A 218 19.39 19.26 -20.69
N GLN A 219 19.67 18.13 -20.04
CA GLN A 219 20.46 18.05 -18.80
C GLN A 219 21.60 17.02 -18.94
N HIS A 220 22.68 17.15 -18.16
CA HIS A 220 23.68 16.10 -18.01
C HIS A 220 23.09 14.92 -17.20
N PHE A 221 22.27 14.11 -17.86
CA PHE A 221 21.60 12.94 -17.30
C PHE A 221 22.59 11.82 -16.96
N SER A 222 22.47 11.22 -15.77
CA SER A 222 23.11 9.94 -15.47
C SER A 222 22.07 8.83 -15.40
N ILE A 223 22.39 7.70 -16.04
CA ILE A 223 21.59 6.47 -15.96
C ILE A 223 21.45 5.91 -14.53
N SER A 224 22.30 6.39 -13.61
CA SER A 224 22.33 6.01 -12.19
C SER A 224 21.61 7.02 -11.30
N ASP A 225 20.92 8.01 -11.87
CA ASP A 225 20.21 9.00 -11.09
C ASP A 225 19.02 8.38 -10.34
N THR A 226 18.68 9.01 -9.22
CA THR A 226 17.61 8.58 -8.33
C THR A 226 16.45 9.55 -8.36
N ILE A 227 15.27 9.02 -8.05
CA ILE A 227 14.06 9.81 -7.89
C ILE A 227 14.18 10.65 -6.64
N THR A 228 14.00 11.95 -6.86
CA THR A 228 13.86 12.91 -5.79
C THR A 228 12.64 12.53 -4.92
N PRO A 229 12.82 12.36 -3.59
CA PRO A 229 11.71 12.09 -2.68
C PRO A 229 10.57 13.09 -2.82
N ASN A 230 9.33 12.59 -2.84
CA ASN A 230 8.13 13.39 -2.95
C ASN A 230 7.01 12.81 -2.09
N ASN A 231 6.48 13.59 -1.15
CA ASN A 231 5.42 13.15 -0.25
C ASN A 231 4.06 12.95 -0.94
N PHE A 232 3.89 13.42 -2.17
CA PHE A 232 2.68 13.18 -2.97
C PHE A 232 2.73 11.86 -3.76
N GLU A 233 3.89 11.20 -3.86
CA GLU A 233 3.98 9.86 -4.45
C GLU A 233 3.46 8.82 -3.44
N PRO A 234 2.33 8.14 -3.72
CA PRO A 234 1.72 7.22 -2.75
C PRO A 234 2.58 6.00 -2.43
N ALA A 235 3.41 5.54 -3.36
CA ALA A 235 4.25 4.37 -3.16
C ALA A 235 5.57 4.72 -2.44
N MET A 236 5.61 4.47 -1.13
CA MET A 236 6.83 4.71 -0.32
C MET A 236 8.04 3.88 -0.79
N MET A 237 7.83 2.71 -1.41
CA MET A 237 8.94 1.84 -1.82
C MET A 237 9.84 2.43 -2.91
N VAL A 238 9.33 3.40 -3.67
CA VAL A 238 10.05 4.03 -4.78
C VAL A 238 10.74 5.33 -4.36
N GLU A 239 10.62 5.74 -3.10
CA GLU A 239 11.32 6.91 -2.56
C GLU A 239 12.84 6.73 -2.67
N GLY A 240 13.53 7.65 -3.35
CA GLY A 240 14.98 7.57 -3.54
C GLY A 240 15.45 6.43 -4.46
N SER A 241 14.54 5.73 -5.14
CA SER A 241 14.87 4.62 -6.04
C SER A 241 15.54 5.10 -7.34
N HIS A 242 16.30 4.22 -8.01
CA HIS A 242 16.87 4.55 -9.33
C HIS A 242 15.77 4.65 -10.37
N PHE A 243 16.03 5.35 -11.48
CA PHE A 243 15.05 5.46 -12.56
C PHE A 243 14.60 4.10 -13.12
N ILE A 244 15.51 3.12 -13.20
CA ILE A 244 15.17 1.76 -13.65
C ILE A 244 14.28 1.02 -12.63
N ASP A 245 14.50 1.23 -11.32
CA ASP A 245 13.66 0.69 -10.26
C ASP A 245 12.24 1.28 -10.33
N TYR A 246 12.16 2.61 -10.48
CA TYR A 246 10.90 3.34 -10.59
C TYR A 246 10.10 2.90 -11.81
N ALA A 247 10.76 2.80 -12.98
CA ALA A 247 10.13 2.29 -14.21
C ALA A 247 9.65 0.84 -14.05
N ALA A 248 10.43 -0.02 -13.38
CA ALA A 248 10.05 -1.41 -13.12
C ALA A 248 8.80 -1.52 -12.24
N PHE A 249 8.70 -0.71 -11.17
CA PHE A 249 7.54 -0.71 -10.28
C PHE A 249 6.26 -0.22 -10.96
N PHE A 250 6.34 0.84 -11.77
CA PHE A 250 5.16 1.36 -12.48
C PHE A 250 4.83 0.63 -13.77
N GLY A 251 5.64 -0.37 -14.14
CA GLY A 251 5.42 -1.19 -15.32
C GLY A 251 5.66 -0.45 -16.64
N SER A 252 6.55 0.54 -16.64
CA SER A 252 6.90 1.38 -17.80
C SER A 252 7.93 0.64 -18.65
N ALA A 253 7.44 -0.21 -19.55
CA ALA A 253 8.23 -1.22 -20.24
C ALA A 253 9.17 -0.61 -21.27
N ASP A 254 8.76 0.45 -21.98
CA ASP A 254 9.58 1.08 -23.01
C ASP A 254 10.76 1.81 -22.41
N ILE A 255 10.49 2.59 -21.35
CA ILE A 255 11.53 3.25 -20.55
C ILE A 255 12.45 2.22 -19.89
N PHE A 256 11.89 1.18 -19.25
CA PHE A 256 12.69 0.16 -18.59
C PHE A 256 13.65 -0.50 -19.59
N ARG A 257 13.15 -0.89 -20.78
CA ARG A 257 13.97 -1.49 -21.83
C ARG A 257 15.08 -0.55 -22.26
N HIS A 258 14.77 0.72 -22.46
CA HIS A 258 15.77 1.73 -22.84
C HIS A 258 16.88 1.82 -21.78
N LEU A 259 16.53 2.03 -20.50
CA LEU A 259 17.50 2.10 -19.40
C LEU A 259 18.30 0.80 -19.24
N TYR A 260 17.65 -0.35 -19.43
CA TYR A 260 18.28 -1.67 -19.40
C TYR A 260 19.34 -1.83 -20.49
N THR A 261 19.09 -1.32 -21.71
CA THR A 261 20.08 -1.33 -22.82
C THR A 261 21.25 -0.39 -22.59
N LEU A 262 21.04 0.72 -21.87
CA LEU A 262 22.10 1.63 -21.45
C LEU A 262 22.92 1.09 -20.26
N ASN A 263 22.69 -0.16 -19.84
CA ASN A 263 23.38 -0.81 -18.74
C ASN A 263 23.21 -0.10 -17.38
N ALA A 264 22.03 0.49 -17.12
CA ALA A 264 21.63 1.02 -15.80
C ALA A 264 21.42 -0.08 -14.73
N LYS A 265 22.02 -1.27 -14.91
CA LYS A 265 21.73 -2.48 -14.13
C LYS A 265 22.41 -2.42 -12.77
N HIS A 266 21.66 -2.75 -11.72
CA HIS A 266 22.16 -3.02 -10.37
C HIS A 266 21.39 -4.19 -9.73
N SER A 267 21.55 -4.45 -8.43
CA SER A 267 21.03 -5.69 -7.81
C SER A 267 19.52 -5.72 -7.51
N ASN A 268 18.81 -4.59 -7.55
CA ASN A 268 17.50 -4.48 -6.88
C ASN A 268 16.29 -4.33 -7.82
N TYR A 269 16.47 -4.03 -9.11
CA TYR A 269 15.34 -3.76 -10.02
C TYR A 269 14.40 -4.95 -10.24
N SER A 270 14.85 -6.19 -9.98
CA SER A 270 13.96 -7.37 -10.00
C SER A 270 12.88 -7.30 -8.91
N ARG A 271 13.20 -6.77 -7.71
CA ARG A 271 12.20 -6.57 -6.64
C ARG A 271 11.10 -5.61 -7.11
N TYR A 272 11.48 -4.51 -7.73
CA TYR A 272 10.53 -3.53 -8.25
C TYR A 272 9.70 -4.09 -9.40
N ALA A 273 10.30 -4.88 -10.29
CA ALA A 273 9.60 -5.58 -11.37
C ALA A 273 8.54 -6.56 -10.83
N LEU A 274 8.90 -7.35 -9.81
CA LEU A 274 7.98 -8.29 -9.15
C LEU A 274 6.84 -7.54 -8.47
N ALA A 275 7.13 -6.46 -7.74
CA ALA A 275 6.12 -5.64 -7.09
C ALA A 275 5.15 -5.00 -8.10
N GLY A 276 5.66 -4.45 -9.20
CA GLY A 276 4.90 -3.79 -10.25
C GLY A 276 4.07 -4.73 -11.12
N GLY A 277 4.55 -5.97 -11.32
CA GLY A 277 3.78 -7.02 -11.98
C GLY A 277 3.74 -6.96 -13.51
N ASN A 278 4.55 -6.11 -14.15
CA ASN A 278 4.61 -6.07 -15.61
C ASN A 278 5.38 -7.30 -16.13
N ILE A 279 4.67 -8.19 -16.85
CA ILE A 279 5.20 -9.47 -17.33
C ILE A 279 6.44 -9.28 -18.21
N GLU A 280 6.45 -8.28 -19.08
CA GLU A 280 7.58 -8.03 -19.97
C GLU A 280 8.85 -7.65 -19.19
N ILE A 281 8.72 -6.73 -18.23
CA ILE A 281 9.82 -6.34 -17.35
C ILE A 281 10.30 -7.53 -16.51
N ILE A 282 9.37 -8.32 -15.96
CA ILE A 282 9.70 -9.52 -15.17
C ILE A 282 10.53 -10.52 -15.98
N ARG A 283 10.18 -10.73 -17.26
CA ARG A 283 10.94 -11.61 -18.16
C ARG A 283 12.35 -11.11 -18.41
N LEU A 284 12.55 -9.79 -18.55
CA LEU A 284 13.88 -9.18 -18.64
C LEU A 284 14.70 -9.34 -17.35
N CYS A 285 14.03 -9.55 -16.20
CA CYS A 285 14.64 -9.73 -14.89
C CYS A 285 14.84 -11.19 -14.48
N GLU A 286 14.47 -12.17 -15.32
CA GLU A 286 14.38 -13.59 -14.94
C GLU A 286 15.68 -14.15 -14.35
N ASP A 287 16.83 -13.85 -14.95
CA ASP A 287 18.15 -14.30 -14.46
C ASP A 287 18.51 -13.70 -13.10
N LEU A 288 18.04 -12.50 -12.80
CA LEU A 288 18.25 -11.86 -11.51
C LEU A 288 17.31 -12.46 -10.46
N ILE A 289 16.04 -12.71 -10.82
CA ILE A 289 15.04 -13.35 -9.98
C ILE A 289 15.52 -14.75 -9.55
N LYS A 290 16.05 -15.55 -10.47
CA LYS A 290 16.65 -16.88 -10.20
C LYS A 290 17.80 -16.85 -9.20
N LYS A 291 18.48 -15.70 -9.01
CA LYS A 291 19.59 -15.56 -8.06
C LYS A 291 19.12 -15.20 -6.66
N TYR A 292 17.90 -14.69 -6.50
CA TYR A 292 17.43 -14.13 -5.23
C TYR A 292 16.15 -14.82 -4.75
N PRO A 293 16.25 -15.77 -3.80
CA PRO A 293 15.09 -16.43 -3.19
C PRO A 293 14.10 -15.48 -2.51
N THR A 294 14.54 -14.27 -2.11
CA THR A 294 13.69 -13.19 -1.58
C THR A 294 12.65 -12.67 -2.57
N SER A 295 12.72 -13.08 -3.84
CA SER A 295 11.70 -12.83 -4.86
C SER A 295 10.30 -13.30 -4.42
N TYR A 296 10.23 -14.42 -3.69
CA TYR A 296 8.97 -14.92 -3.12
C TYR A 296 8.35 -13.96 -2.11
N VAL A 297 9.18 -13.43 -1.20
CA VAL A 297 8.75 -12.48 -0.17
C VAL A 297 8.14 -11.23 -0.82
N THR A 298 8.74 -10.75 -1.90
CA THR A 298 8.21 -9.62 -2.67
C THR A 298 6.86 -9.94 -3.31
N ALA A 299 6.72 -11.12 -3.92
CA ALA A 299 5.44 -11.52 -4.50
C ALA A 299 4.34 -11.62 -3.44
N VAL A 300 4.65 -12.09 -2.23
CA VAL A 300 3.71 -12.13 -1.09
C VAL A 300 3.36 -10.73 -0.58
N GLU A 301 4.37 -9.87 -0.36
CA GLU A 301 4.24 -8.47 0.09
C GLU A 301 3.27 -7.69 -0.81
N PHE A 302 3.39 -7.91 -2.12
CA PHE A 302 2.60 -7.21 -3.13
C PHE A 302 1.40 -8.01 -3.66
N PHE A 303 0.98 -9.11 -3.05
CA PHE A 303 -0.21 -9.87 -3.49
C PHE A 303 -0.14 -10.34 -4.96
N GLN A 304 1.05 -10.71 -5.43
CA GLN A 304 1.33 -11.12 -6.80
C GLN A 304 1.30 -12.65 -6.96
N SER A 305 0.16 -13.27 -6.67
CA SER A 305 0.04 -14.74 -6.58
C SER A 305 0.42 -15.48 -7.86
N LYS A 306 0.04 -14.96 -9.03
CA LYS A 306 0.44 -15.55 -10.33
C LYS A 306 1.94 -15.49 -10.58
N ILE A 307 2.59 -14.42 -10.10
CA ILE A 307 4.05 -14.27 -10.21
C ILE A 307 4.73 -15.20 -9.20
N PHE A 308 4.18 -15.34 -8.00
CA PHE A 308 4.64 -16.33 -7.03
C PHE A 308 4.64 -17.73 -7.64
N ASP A 309 3.52 -18.13 -8.25
CA ASP A 309 3.37 -19.45 -8.91
C ASP A 309 4.32 -19.62 -10.09
N TRP A 310 4.54 -18.56 -10.86
CA TRP A 310 5.55 -18.57 -11.91
C TRP A 310 6.96 -18.81 -11.35
N ILE A 311 7.33 -18.17 -10.23
CA ILE A 311 8.63 -18.38 -9.57
C ILE A 311 8.78 -19.84 -9.08
N LEU A 312 7.70 -20.45 -8.56
CA LEU A 312 7.67 -21.86 -8.12
C LEU A 312 8.10 -22.85 -9.20
N THR A 313 7.91 -22.50 -10.48
CA THR A 313 8.26 -23.40 -11.59
C THR A 313 9.76 -23.61 -11.77
N PHE A 314 10.61 -22.74 -11.21
CA PHE A 314 12.07 -22.82 -11.39
C PHE A 314 12.89 -22.53 -10.14
N LEU A 315 12.31 -22.02 -9.05
CA LEU A 315 13.00 -21.85 -7.76
C LEU A 315 12.37 -22.72 -6.67
N PRO A 316 13.13 -23.60 -6.00
CA PRO A 316 12.59 -24.37 -4.89
C PRO A 316 12.32 -23.48 -3.66
N LEU A 317 11.27 -23.83 -2.89
CA LEU A 317 10.97 -23.22 -1.59
C LEU A 317 11.77 -23.91 -0.47
N SER A 318 12.86 -23.29 -0.02
CA SER A 318 13.53 -23.73 1.21
C SER A 318 12.69 -23.41 2.45
N GLU A 319 12.96 -24.08 3.56
CA GLU A 319 12.29 -23.84 4.84
C GLU A 319 12.46 -22.38 5.31
N GLU A 320 13.66 -21.82 5.18
CA GLU A 320 13.95 -20.43 5.52
C GLU A 320 13.04 -19.46 4.75
N ILE A 321 12.85 -19.67 3.45
CA ILE A 321 12.02 -18.82 2.61
C ILE A 321 10.54 -19.00 2.93
N GLN A 322 10.10 -20.22 3.25
CA GLN A 322 8.72 -20.45 3.71
C GLN A 322 8.43 -19.68 5.01
N ASN A 323 9.37 -19.69 5.96
CA ASN A 323 9.24 -18.93 7.21
C ASN A 323 9.20 -17.42 6.96
N GLN A 324 10.10 -16.90 6.12
CA GLN A 324 10.09 -15.48 5.73
C GLN A 324 8.78 -15.09 5.06
N CYS A 325 8.25 -15.91 4.17
CA CYS A 325 6.97 -15.64 3.51
C CYS A 325 5.77 -15.75 4.46
N LEU A 326 5.83 -16.63 5.47
CA LEU A 326 4.82 -16.68 6.53
C LEU A 326 4.80 -15.38 7.35
N PHE A 327 5.97 -14.89 7.77
CA PHE A 327 6.07 -13.61 8.49
C PHE A 327 5.59 -12.44 7.64
N GLU A 328 5.98 -12.42 6.36
CA GLU A 328 5.54 -11.39 5.43
C GLU A 328 4.03 -11.42 5.23
N ALA A 329 3.44 -12.60 4.97
CA ALA A 329 1.99 -12.77 4.83
C ALA A 329 1.24 -12.30 6.08
N ALA A 330 1.75 -12.60 7.27
CA ALA A 330 1.19 -12.10 8.53
C ALA A 330 1.29 -10.58 8.66
N LYS A 331 2.43 -9.99 8.26
CA LYS A 331 2.70 -8.55 8.30
C LYS A 331 1.79 -7.75 7.36
N VAL A 332 1.63 -8.21 6.12
CA VAL A 332 0.82 -7.51 5.10
C VAL A 332 -0.64 -7.99 5.04
N CYS A 333 -1.01 -8.92 5.92
CA CYS A 333 -2.35 -9.50 6.02
C CYS A 333 -2.79 -10.25 4.76
N ASN A 334 -1.85 -10.87 4.03
CA ASN A 334 -2.16 -11.63 2.83
C ASN A 334 -2.76 -12.99 3.21
N ILE A 335 -4.09 -13.09 3.21
CA ILE A 335 -4.84 -14.26 3.72
C ILE A 335 -4.48 -15.52 2.93
N ARG A 336 -4.44 -15.42 1.59
CA ARG A 336 -4.10 -16.54 0.71
C ARG A 336 -2.70 -17.07 0.99
N ALA A 337 -1.70 -16.19 1.02
CA ALA A 337 -0.32 -16.57 1.34
C ALA A 337 -0.20 -17.16 2.75
N LEU A 338 -0.87 -16.57 3.73
CA LEU A 338 -0.86 -17.08 5.09
C LEU A 338 -1.37 -18.53 5.16
N ILE A 339 -2.50 -18.82 4.51
CA ILE A 339 -3.08 -20.17 4.47
C ILE A 339 -2.14 -21.12 3.75
N PHE A 340 -1.54 -20.69 2.62
CA PHE A 340 -0.57 -21.51 1.87
C PHE A 340 0.61 -21.93 2.73
N PHE A 341 1.25 -20.99 3.42
CA PHE A 341 2.46 -21.26 4.21
C PHE A 341 2.15 -21.93 5.54
N ALA A 342 1.13 -21.49 6.28
CA ALA A 342 0.82 -22.07 7.59
C ALA A 342 0.42 -23.56 7.52
N ASN A 343 -0.06 -24.02 6.36
CA ASN A 343 -0.36 -25.44 6.13
C ASN A 343 0.86 -26.26 5.69
N ARG A 344 1.98 -25.61 5.36
CA ARG A 344 3.20 -26.23 4.79
C ARG A 344 4.43 -26.13 5.68
N VAL A 345 4.53 -25.07 6.48
CA VAL A 345 5.71 -24.84 7.31
C VAL A 345 5.90 -26.00 8.27
N PRO A 346 7.14 -26.51 8.43
CA PRO A 346 7.43 -27.55 9.41
C PRO A 346 7.14 -27.12 10.84
N ASP A 347 7.30 -25.82 11.13
CA ASP A 347 7.08 -25.23 12.45
C ASP A 347 6.35 -23.88 12.35
N ILE A 348 5.10 -23.84 12.85
CA ILE A 348 4.30 -22.61 12.95
C ILE A 348 4.88 -21.60 13.98
N ASN A 349 5.78 -22.06 14.85
CA ASN A 349 6.45 -21.28 15.88
C ASN A 349 7.85 -20.82 15.47
N ALA A 350 8.21 -20.96 14.19
CA ALA A 350 9.45 -20.42 13.66
C ALA A 350 9.64 -18.95 14.05
N LEU A 351 10.91 -18.58 14.29
CA LEU A 351 11.31 -17.25 14.71
C LEU A 351 12.14 -16.58 13.62
N ASP A 352 11.96 -15.27 13.46
CA ASP A 352 12.84 -14.45 12.64
C ASP A 352 14.18 -14.14 13.36
N VAL A 353 15.03 -13.34 12.72
CA VAL A 353 16.32 -12.89 13.26
C VAL A 353 16.20 -12.05 14.54
N ASP A 354 15.05 -11.44 14.78
CA ASP A 354 14.74 -10.63 15.97
C ASP A 354 13.96 -11.45 17.02
N HIS A 355 13.91 -12.77 16.87
CA HIS A 355 13.14 -13.70 17.69
C HIS A 355 11.62 -13.42 17.73
N ASN A 356 11.08 -12.74 16.72
CA ASN A 356 9.64 -12.60 16.52
C ASN A 356 9.08 -13.86 15.85
N ASN A 357 7.92 -14.33 16.31
CA ASN A 357 7.09 -15.27 15.57
C ASN A 357 6.05 -14.54 14.69
N ALA A 358 5.29 -15.29 13.90
CA ALA A 358 4.26 -14.74 13.01
C ALA A 358 3.19 -13.88 13.74
N LEU A 359 2.88 -14.18 15.01
CA LEU A 359 1.91 -13.39 15.80
C LEU A 359 2.40 -11.97 16.10
N HIS A 360 3.70 -11.76 16.30
CA HIS A 360 4.24 -10.40 16.49
C HIS A 360 3.89 -9.50 15.29
N PHE A 361 4.07 -10.03 14.08
CA PHE A 361 3.76 -9.33 12.84
C PHE A 361 2.25 -9.11 12.65
N ALA A 362 1.45 -10.16 12.83
CA ALA A 362 0.00 -10.10 12.67
C ALA A 362 -0.67 -9.12 13.65
N VAL A 363 -0.20 -9.10 14.91
CA VAL A 363 -0.71 -8.20 15.95
C VAL A 363 -0.34 -6.75 15.65
N LYS A 364 0.91 -6.50 15.24
CA LYS A 364 1.34 -5.16 14.80
C LYS A 364 0.55 -4.66 13.59
N ALA A 365 0.19 -5.56 12.67
CA ALA A 365 -0.66 -5.25 11.52
C ALA A 365 -2.14 -5.03 11.90
N GLY A 366 -2.57 -5.48 13.08
CA GLY A 366 -3.94 -5.33 13.57
C GLY A 366 -4.96 -6.20 12.82
N CYS A 367 -4.53 -7.36 12.30
CA CYS A 367 -5.36 -8.21 11.45
C CYS A 367 -5.94 -9.40 12.20
N ILE A 368 -7.12 -9.20 12.76
CA ILE A 368 -7.86 -10.19 13.55
C ILE A 368 -8.01 -11.56 12.84
N PRO A 369 -8.42 -11.66 11.55
CA PRO A 369 -8.56 -12.97 10.90
C PRO A 369 -7.23 -13.75 10.84
N VAL A 370 -6.12 -13.07 10.56
CA VAL A 370 -4.77 -13.65 10.54
C VAL A 370 -4.35 -14.09 11.95
N ILE A 371 -4.58 -13.26 12.97
CA ILE A 371 -4.26 -13.57 14.37
C ILE A 371 -5.01 -14.83 14.81
N LYS A 372 -6.33 -14.88 14.60
CA LYS A 372 -7.16 -16.04 14.95
C LYS A 372 -6.67 -17.30 14.23
N PHE A 373 -6.41 -17.21 12.92
CA PHE A 373 -5.93 -18.36 12.15
C PHE A 373 -4.57 -18.89 12.66
N LEU A 374 -3.62 -18.00 12.97
CA LEU A 374 -2.33 -18.42 13.53
C LEU A 374 -2.48 -19.10 14.91
N LEU A 375 -3.36 -18.58 15.77
CA LEU A 375 -3.67 -19.19 17.06
C LEU A 375 -4.34 -20.56 16.90
N ASP A 376 -5.29 -20.70 15.97
CA ASP A 376 -5.95 -21.97 15.65
C ASP A 376 -4.93 -23.02 15.15
N LYS A 377 -3.86 -22.57 14.49
CA LYS A 377 -2.74 -23.41 14.06
C LYS A 377 -1.72 -23.72 15.15
N GLY A 378 -1.90 -23.21 16.37
CA GLY A 378 -1.02 -23.47 17.50
C GLY A 378 0.22 -22.56 17.57
N CYS A 379 0.18 -21.39 16.93
CA CYS A 379 1.24 -20.39 17.10
C CYS A 379 1.22 -19.83 18.53
N ASN A 380 2.37 -19.82 19.21
CA ASN A 380 2.49 -19.49 20.62
C ASN A 380 2.42 -17.96 20.87
N PRO A 381 1.39 -17.45 21.56
CA PRO A 381 1.24 -16.02 21.85
C PRO A 381 2.16 -15.52 22.97
N THR A 382 2.88 -16.39 23.66
CA THR A 382 3.74 -16.04 24.83
C THR A 382 5.23 -15.93 24.50
N VAL A 383 5.61 -16.03 23.23
CA VAL A 383 7.01 -15.88 22.80
C VAL A 383 7.47 -14.44 23.01
N LYS A 384 8.64 -14.28 23.65
CA LYS A 384 9.32 -12.99 23.75
C LYS A 384 10.35 -12.85 22.64
N ASN A 385 10.31 -11.73 21.94
CA ASN A 385 11.32 -11.38 20.96
C ASN A 385 12.63 -10.90 21.62
N SER A 386 13.62 -10.52 20.81
CA SER A 386 14.92 -9.99 21.26
C SER A 386 14.79 -8.77 22.19
N SER A 387 13.72 -7.98 22.03
CA SER A 387 13.40 -6.83 22.89
C SER A 387 12.62 -7.19 24.16
N GLN A 388 12.47 -8.48 24.48
CA GLN A 388 11.65 -9.00 25.59
C GLN A 388 10.16 -8.66 25.49
N MET A 389 9.68 -8.36 24.28
CA MET A 389 8.29 -8.00 24.01
C MET A 389 7.51 -9.22 23.54
N LEU A 390 6.29 -9.37 24.07
CA LEU A 390 5.27 -10.32 23.63
C LEU A 390 4.46 -9.73 22.46
N PRO A 391 3.82 -10.58 21.62
CA PRO A 391 2.91 -10.12 20.57
C PRO A 391 1.87 -9.11 21.07
N LYS A 392 1.21 -9.38 22.21
CA LYS A 392 0.16 -8.49 22.77
C LYS A 392 0.63 -7.07 23.08
N GLN A 393 1.93 -6.86 23.27
CA GLN A 393 2.49 -5.53 23.56
C GLN A 393 2.64 -4.66 22.30
N PHE A 394 2.40 -5.20 21.11
CA PHE A 394 2.41 -4.44 19.84
C PHE A 394 1.05 -3.83 19.47
N THR A 395 0.02 -4.00 20.32
CA THR A 395 -1.31 -3.45 20.07
C THR A 395 -1.85 -2.69 21.27
N ARG A 396 -2.80 -1.78 21.01
CA ARG A 396 -3.68 -1.16 22.01
C ARG A 396 -5.15 -1.50 21.75
N ASP A 397 -5.41 -2.35 20.76
CA ASP A 397 -6.75 -2.77 20.38
C ASP A 397 -7.27 -3.78 21.41
N MET A 398 -8.32 -3.39 22.14
CA MET A 398 -8.92 -4.20 23.21
C MET A 398 -9.52 -5.51 22.71
N GLN A 399 -9.92 -5.61 21.43
CA GLN A 399 -10.41 -6.86 20.86
C GLN A 399 -9.25 -7.82 20.63
N ILE A 400 -8.14 -7.34 20.08
CA ILE A 400 -6.94 -8.16 19.87
C ILE A 400 -6.35 -8.63 21.21
N LEU A 401 -6.30 -7.74 22.22
CA LEU A 401 -5.81 -8.10 23.55
C LEU A 401 -6.60 -9.26 24.16
N ARG A 402 -7.95 -9.19 24.11
CA ARG A 402 -8.80 -10.27 24.61
C ARG A 402 -8.59 -11.59 23.87
N ILE A 403 -8.47 -11.56 22.54
CA ILE A 403 -8.20 -12.75 21.74
C ILE A 403 -6.89 -13.43 22.18
N LEU A 404 -5.85 -12.65 22.44
CA LEU A 404 -4.55 -13.17 22.89
C LEU A 404 -4.62 -13.70 24.32
N GLU A 405 -5.28 -12.98 25.24
CA GLU A 405 -5.48 -13.43 26.63
C GLU A 405 -6.26 -14.76 26.71
N GLU A 406 -7.36 -14.88 25.95
CA GLU A 406 -8.13 -16.11 25.85
C GLU A 406 -7.32 -17.29 25.27
N ALA A 407 -6.34 -17.01 24.40
CA ALA A 407 -5.47 -18.04 23.85
C ALA A 407 -4.35 -18.43 24.84
N GLU A 408 -3.80 -17.47 25.58
CA GLU A 408 -2.81 -17.71 26.65
C GLU A 408 -3.40 -18.61 27.76
N GLU A 409 -4.68 -18.44 28.12
CA GLU A 409 -5.36 -19.24 29.14
C GLU A 409 -5.63 -20.70 28.72
N LYS A 410 -5.66 -20.98 27.40
CA LYS A 410 -5.94 -22.31 26.85
C LYS A 410 -4.70 -23.17 26.66
N MET A 411 -3.51 -22.60 26.84
CA MET A 411 -2.21 -23.28 26.75
C MET A 411 -1.73 -23.72 28.13
#